data_AF-A0AAU0QE08-F1
#
_entry.id   AF-A0AAU0QE08-F1
#
_cell.length_a   1.000
_cell.length_b   1.000
_cell.length_c   1.000
_cell.angle_alpha   90.00
_cell.angle_beta   90.00
_cell.angle_gamma   90.00
#
_symmetry.space_group_name_H-M   'P 1'
#
loop_
_entity.id
_entity.type
_entity.pdbx_description
1 polymer ?
#
loop_
_entity_poly.entity_id
_entity_poly.type
_entity_poly.pdbx_seq_one_letter_code
_entity_poly.pdbx_strand_id
1 'polypeptide(L)'
;MRKDFYSWVKEYIADGDWPSLYDVYRFFDYDPFEPTREQIAASINAIFDTGKLKMMLVDPGIKKVFLPGEVDVEEVIEEVDSYDRTYSMMAYFIDVLED
;
A
#
# COMPACT_ATOMS: atom_id res chain seq x y z
N MET A 1 17.55 14.90 1.77
CA MET A 1 17.02 14.52 0.44
C MET A 1 15.91 13.51 0.72
N ARG A 2 14.64 13.84 0.43
CA ARG A 2 13.54 12.88 0.64
C ARG A 2 13.79 11.72 -0.32
N LYS A 3 13.95 10.51 0.21
CA LYS A 3 14.15 9.30 -0.58
C LYS A 3 12.90 9.08 -1.45
N ASP A 4 13.07 8.65 -2.70
CA ASP A 4 11.90 8.33 -3.52
C ASP A 4 11.19 7.08 -2.98
N PHE A 5 9.87 7.04 -3.14
CA PHE A 5 9.02 6.02 -2.52
C PHE A 5 9.38 4.59 -2.97
N TYR A 6 9.68 4.41 -4.26
CA TYR A 6 10.08 3.10 -4.80
C TYR A 6 11.40 2.60 -4.20
N SER A 7 12.43 3.45 -4.13
CA SER A 7 13.69 3.10 -3.47
C SER A 7 13.50 2.83 -1.98
N TRP A 8 12.55 3.50 -1.32
CA TRP A 8 12.19 3.20 0.06
C TRP A 8 11.62 1.80 0.22
N VAL A 9 10.65 1.40 -0.61
CA VAL A 9 10.08 0.03 -0.61
C VAL A 9 11.16 -1.03 -0.87
N LYS A 10 12.03 -0.81 -1.86
CA LYS A 10 13.11 -1.77 -2.18
C LYS A 10 14.06 -2.02 -1.03
N GLU A 11 14.48 -0.97 -0.32
CA GLU A 11 15.37 -1.15 0.84
C GLU A 11 14.63 -1.82 2.00
N TYR A 12 13.35 -1.49 2.22
CA TYR A 12 12.52 -2.16 3.23
C TYR A 12 12.49 -3.68 2.99
N ILE A 13 12.27 -4.10 1.74
CA ILE A 13 12.26 -5.52 1.34
C ILE A 13 13.65 -6.15 1.45
N ALA A 14 14.71 -5.41 1.14
CA ALA A 14 16.08 -5.90 1.29
C ALA A 14 16.45 -6.19 2.75
N ASP A 15 15.82 -5.52 3.71
CA ASP A 15 15.96 -5.78 5.15
C ASP A 15 15.18 -7.03 5.62
N GLY A 16 14.45 -7.68 4.72
CA GLY A 16 13.83 -8.99 4.93
C GLY A 16 12.36 -8.96 5.34
N ASP A 17 11.65 -7.84 5.12
CA ASP A 17 10.22 -7.69 5.43
C ASP A 17 9.47 -6.90 4.36
N TRP A 18 8.15 -7.00 4.28
CA TRP A 18 7.34 -6.22 3.33
C TRP A 18 6.73 -5.00 4.02
N PRO A 19 6.84 -3.79 3.44
CA PRO A 19 6.16 -2.64 3.98
C PRO A 19 4.64 -2.84 3.87
N SER A 20 3.94 -2.62 4.97
CA SER A 20 2.49 -2.60 5.00
C SER A 20 1.95 -1.22 4.60
N LEU A 21 0.65 -1.11 4.36
CA LEU A 21 0.02 0.19 4.10
C LEU A 21 0.16 1.14 5.31
N TYR A 22 0.21 0.61 6.53
CA TYR A 22 0.61 1.34 7.74
C TYR A 22 1.98 2.02 7.59
N ASP A 23 2.99 1.29 7.07
CA ASP A 23 4.33 1.83 6.86
C ASP A 23 4.36 2.90 5.77
N VAL A 24 3.55 2.73 4.73
CA VAL A 24 3.37 3.70 3.66
C VAL A 24 2.78 5.01 4.19
N TYR A 25 1.75 4.95 5.04
CA TYR A 25 1.18 6.14 5.67
C TYR A 25 2.23 6.89 6.49
N ARG A 26 3.04 6.16 7.26
CA ARG A 26 4.16 6.76 8.03
C ARG A 26 5.23 7.36 7.14
N PHE A 27 5.52 6.76 5.98
CA PHE A 27 6.45 7.33 5.01
C PHE A 27 6.00 8.70 4.50
N PHE A 28 4.68 8.90 4.33
CA PHE A 28 4.10 10.17 3.91
C PHE A 28 3.78 11.15 5.06
N ASP A 29 4.21 10.85 6.29
CA ASP A 29 3.95 11.64 7.50
C ASP A 29 2.45 11.76 7.84
N TYR A 30 1.64 10.74 7.50
CA TYR A 30 0.22 10.65 7.88
C TYR A 30 0.04 9.96 9.24
N ASP A 31 -1.10 10.19 9.91
CA ASP A 31 -1.48 9.36 11.05
C ASP A 31 -1.91 7.99 10.49
N PRO A 32 -1.14 6.92 10.72
CA PRO A 32 -1.47 5.66 10.13
C PRO A 32 -2.74 5.07 10.75
N PHE A 33 -3.12 5.43 11.99
CA PHE A 33 -4.28 4.88 12.69
C PHE A 33 -5.60 5.54 12.29
N GLU A 34 -5.55 6.76 11.77
CA GLU A 34 -6.72 7.53 11.34
C GLU A 34 -6.45 8.27 10.01
N PRO A 35 -6.07 7.56 8.93
CA PRO A 35 -5.82 8.20 7.65
C PRO A 35 -7.15 8.71 7.07
N THR A 36 -7.14 9.93 6.48
CA THR A 36 -8.30 10.40 5.74
C THR A 36 -8.42 9.67 4.41
N ARG A 37 -9.61 9.64 3.82
CA ARG A 37 -9.82 9.06 2.48
C ARG A 37 -8.85 9.65 1.43
N GLU A 38 -8.55 10.94 1.50
CA GLU A 38 -7.58 11.57 0.61
C GLU A 38 -6.15 11.05 0.82
N GLN A 39 -5.76 10.75 2.06
CA GLN A 39 -4.45 10.18 2.39
C GLN A 39 -4.34 8.72 1.96
N ILE A 40 -5.42 7.93 2.11
CA ILE A 40 -5.53 6.58 1.58
C ILE A 40 -5.36 6.62 0.06
N ALA A 41 -6.15 7.46 -0.61
CA ALA A 41 -6.09 7.63 -2.07
C ALA A 41 -4.69 8.05 -2.53
N ALA A 42 -4.06 9.03 -1.89
CA ALA A 42 -2.72 9.48 -2.24
C ALA A 42 -1.68 8.36 -2.11
N SER A 43 -1.80 7.54 -1.06
CA SER A 43 -0.87 6.43 -0.81
C SER A 43 -1.02 5.30 -1.84
N ILE A 44 -2.25 4.91 -2.15
CA ILE A 44 -2.54 3.86 -3.14
C ILE A 44 -2.14 4.32 -4.55
N ASN A 45 -2.46 5.57 -4.92
CA ASN A 45 -2.00 6.13 -6.18
C ASN A 45 -0.47 6.17 -6.25
N ALA A 46 0.22 6.58 -5.18
CA ALA A 46 1.69 6.57 -5.15
C ALA A 46 2.29 5.17 -5.36
N ILE A 47 1.61 4.10 -4.92
CA ILE A 47 2.01 2.71 -5.18
C ILE A 47 1.85 2.39 -6.66
N PHE A 48 0.65 2.58 -7.22
CA PHE A 48 0.36 2.17 -8.60
C PHE A 48 1.02 3.07 -9.65
N ASP A 49 1.21 4.36 -9.38
CA ASP A 49 1.91 5.31 -10.26
C ASP A 49 3.39 4.95 -10.46
N THR A 50 3.98 4.13 -9.57
CA THR A 50 5.33 3.60 -9.82
C THR A 50 5.38 2.68 -11.03
N GLY A 51 4.27 2.01 -11.37
CA GLY A 51 4.20 0.92 -12.34
C GLY A 51 5.07 -0.30 -12.00
N LYS A 52 5.67 -0.33 -10.81
CA LYS A 52 6.69 -1.32 -10.39
C LYS A 52 6.35 -1.99 -9.06
N LEU A 53 5.31 -1.54 -8.40
CA LEU A 53 4.85 -2.05 -7.13
C LEU A 53 3.47 -2.67 -7.29
N LYS A 54 3.21 -3.70 -6.49
CA LYS A 54 1.89 -4.31 -6.31
C LYS A 54 1.47 -4.20 -4.86
N MET A 55 0.17 -4.24 -4.63
CA MET A 55 -0.41 -4.34 -3.30
C MET A 55 -1.03 -5.73 -3.12
N MET A 56 -0.91 -6.30 -1.92
CA MET A 56 -1.40 -7.63 -1.61
C MET A 56 -2.24 -7.57 -0.35
N LEU A 57 -3.49 -8.01 -0.42
CA LEU A 57 -4.29 -8.28 0.77
C LEU A 57 -3.97 -9.69 1.26
N VAL A 58 -3.39 -9.77 2.45
CA VAL A 58 -3.02 -11.00 3.14
C VAL A 58 -3.88 -11.13 4.40
N ASP A 59 -5.12 -11.56 4.18
CA ASP A 59 -6.01 -11.99 5.26
C ASP A 59 -6.06 -13.54 5.29
N PRO A 60 -6.13 -14.20 6.46
CA PRO A 60 -6.16 -15.66 6.55
C PRO A 60 -7.25 -16.36 5.72
N GLY A 61 -8.33 -15.65 5.36
CA GLY A 61 -9.40 -16.15 4.50
C GLY A 61 -9.40 -15.59 3.06
N ILE A 62 -8.60 -14.56 2.77
CA ILE A 62 -8.64 -13.84 1.50
C ILE A 62 -7.21 -13.49 1.06
N LYS A 63 -6.80 -13.99 -0.10
CA LYS A 63 -5.58 -13.55 -0.79
C LYS A 63 -5.96 -12.84 -2.09
N LYS A 64 -5.78 -11.52 -2.12
CA LYS A 64 -5.93 -10.70 -3.34
C LYS A 64 -4.61 -10.02 -3.67
N VAL A 65 -4.30 -9.90 -4.96
CA VAL A 65 -3.16 -9.14 -5.47
C VAL A 65 -3.71 -8.07 -6.40
N PHE A 66 -3.30 -6.83 -6.17
CA PHE A 66 -3.68 -5.66 -6.95
C PHE A 66 -2.47 -5.21 -7.76
N LEU A 67 -2.58 -5.30 -9.09
CA LEU A 67 -1.52 -4.97 -10.02
C LEU A 67 -1.80 -3.63 -10.72
N PRO A 68 -0.78 -2.77 -10.92
CA PRO A 68 -0.96 -1.50 -11.60
C PRO A 68 -1.44 -1.74 -13.04
N GLY A 69 -2.49 -1.04 -13.45
CA GLY A 69 -3.09 -1.16 -14.79
C GLY A 69 -4.06 -2.33 -14.98
N GLU A 70 -4.22 -3.22 -13.99
CA GLU A 70 -5.17 -4.35 -14.07
C GLU A 70 -6.40 -4.19 -13.15
N VAL A 71 -6.33 -3.28 -12.18
CA VAL A 71 -7.40 -3.03 -11.21
C VAL A 71 -7.96 -1.62 -11.39
N ASP A 72 -9.24 -1.43 -11.06
CA ASP A 72 -9.79 -0.10 -10.85
C ASP A 72 -9.26 0.43 -9.52
N VAL A 73 -8.41 1.45 -9.60
CA VAL A 73 -7.76 2.05 -8.42
C VAL A 73 -8.80 2.65 -7.48
N GLU A 74 -9.90 3.19 -7.99
CA GLU A 74 -10.96 3.78 -7.14
C GLU A 74 -11.67 2.69 -6.34
N GLU A 75 -11.95 1.53 -6.94
CA GLU A 75 -12.52 0.38 -6.22
C GLU A 75 -11.58 -0.10 -5.10
N VAL A 76 -10.26 -0.09 -5.33
CA VAL A 76 -9.27 -0.45 -4.31
C VAL A 76 -9.26 0.58 -3.16
N ILE A 77 -9.35 1.88 -3.48
CA ILE A 77 -9.43 2.95 -2.47
C ILE A 77 -10.70 2.79 -1.63
N GLU A 78 -11.85 2.54 -2.26
CA GLU A 78 -13.10 2.30 -1.56
C GLU A 78 -13.04 1.04 -0.69
N GLU A 79 -12.44 -0.04 -1.18
CA GLU A 79 -12.23 -1.27 -0.41
C GLU A 79 -11.42 -0.94 0.86
N VAL A 80 -10.26 -0.29 0.72
CA VAL A 80 -9.41 0.08 1.86
C VAL A 80 -10.13 1.04 2.83
N ASP A 81 -10.73 2.13 2.36
CA ASP A 81 -11.45 3.11 3.21
C ASP A 81 -12.59 2.47 4.02
N SER A 82 -13.28 1.49 3.42
CA SER A 82 -14.36 0.76 4.09
C SER A 82 -13.88 -0.18 5.21
N TYR A 83 -12.69 -0.77 5.06
CA TYR A 83 -12.13 -1.71 6.02
C TYR A 83 -11.20 -1.05 7.06
N ASP A 84 -10.60 0.11 6.76
CA ASP A 84 -9.56 0.72 7.61
C ASP A 84 -10.12 1.16 8.97
N ARG A 85 -11.41 1.52 9.03
CA ARG A 85 -12.06 1.93 10.28
C ARG A 85 -12.24 0.83 11.31
N THR A 86 -12.14 -0.44 10.92
CA THR A 86 -12.54 -1.55 11.81
C THR A 86 -11.50 -2.67 11.90
N TYR A 87 -10.66 -2.94 10.88
CA TYR A 87 -9.86 -4.18 10.88
C TYR A 87 -8.49 -4.18 10.17
N SER A 88 -8.04 -3.20 9.37
CA SER A 88 -7.23 -3.57 8.19
C SER A 88 -5.87 -2.92 7.89
N MET A 89 -5.34 -1.99 8.71
CA MET A 89 -4.01 -1.41 8.46
C MET A 89 -2.86 -2.43 8.29
N MET A 90 -3.01 -3.65 8.81
CA MET A 90 -1.95 -4.66 8.86
C MET A 90 -2.02 -5.74 7.78
N ALA A 91 -3.08 -5.79 6.96
CA ALA A 91 -3.29 -6.88 6.01
C ALA A 91 -2.83 -6.54 4.58
N TYR A 92 -2.64 -5.25 4.26
CA TYR A 92 -2.16 -4.82 2.94
C TYR A 92 -0.65 -4.66 2.94
N PHE A 93 0.04 -5.48 2.16
CA PHE A 93 1.49 -5.45 1.98
C PHE A 93 1.88 -5.01 0.58
N ILE A 94 2.99 -4.28 0.48
CA ILE A 94 3.52 -3.76 -0.77
C ILE A 94 4.74 -4.56 -1.15
N ASP A 95 4.81 -4.96 -2.41
CA ASP A 95 5.92 -5.75 -2.95
C ASP A 95 6.30 -5.25 -4.35
N VAL A 96 7.49 -5.63 -4.79
CA VAL A 96 8.00 -5.26 -6.12
C VAL A 96 7.45 -6.24 -7.16
N LEU A 97 7.13 -5.73 -8.35
CA LEU A 97 6.92 -6.56 -9.53
C LEU A 97 8.30 -7.08 -9.96
N GLU A 98 8.57 -8.37 -9.72
CA GLU A 98 9.74 -9.02 -10.31
C GLU A 98 9.53 -9.14 -11.83
N ASP A 99 10.59 -8.85 -12.61
CA ASP A 99 10.63 -9.08 -14.06
C ASP A 99 10.69 -10.59 -14.40
#